data_AF-A0A7S2B6G1-F1
#
_entry.id   AF-A0A7S2B6G1-F1
#
_cell.length_a   1.000
_cell.length_b   1.000
_cell.length_c   1.000
_cell.angle_alpha   90.00
_cell.angle_beta   90.00
_cell.angle_gamma   90.00
#
_symmetry.space_group_name_H-M   'P 1'
#
loop_
_entity.id
_entity.type
_entity.pdbx_description
1 polymer ?
#
loop_
_entity_poly.entity_id
_entity_poly.type
_entity_poly.pdbx_seq_one_letter_code
_entity_poly.pdbx_strand_id
1 'polypeptide(L)'
;PALVAESALDMERLWLRNCGRDDRVVSDRGREMRWPFLDEALVLTLLAQPLWAVADLSQPAGVGDKAVLREAARRLGLARASARPKRAVQFGTRIAQQSNCKKFGSNSRANKAHGGALEM
;
A
#
# COMPACT_ATOMS: atom_id res chain seq x y z
N PRO A 1 -14.45 10.23 -8.40
CA PRO A 1 -13.73 10.64 -9.64
C PRO A 1 -12.22 10.83 -9.42
N ALA A 2 -11.78 11.67 -8.46
CA ALA A 2 -10.35 11.90 -8.20
C ALA A 2 -9.57 10.62 -7.83
N LEU A 3 -10.13 9.79 -6.93
CA LEU A 3 -9.50 8.54 -6.49
C LEU A 3 -9.31 7.51 -7.63
N VAL A 4 -10.24 7.48 -8.59
CA VAL A 4 -10.13 6.58 -9.75
C VAL A 4 -8.96 7.00 -10.63
N ALA A 5 -8.83 8.30 -10.90
CA ALA A 5 -7.71 8.85 -11.66
C ALA A 5 -6.37 8.63 -10.94
N GLU A 6 -6.32 8.86 -9.63
CA GLU A 6 -5.13 8.59 -8.81
C GLU A 6 -4.74 7.11 -8.87
N SER A 7 -5.71 6.20 -8.76
CA SER A 7 -5.46 4.75 -8.85
C SER A 7 -4.92 4.34 -10.23
N ALA A 8 -5.43 4.93 -11.31
CA ALA A 8 -4.94 4.69 -12.66
C ALA A 8 -3.48 5.17 -12.82
N LEU A 9 -3.17 6.38 -12.35
CA LEU A 9 -1.82 6.93 -12.35
C LEU A 9 -0.84 6.10 -11.52
N ASP A 10 -1.30 5.49 -10.43
CA ASP A 10 -0.48 4.58 -9.62
C ASP A 10 -0.19 3.27 -10.36
N MET A 11 -1.16 2.73 -11.11
CA MET A 11 -0.95 1.55 -11.96
C MET A 11 0.08 1.82 -13.07
N GLU A 12 -0.02 2.96 -13.76
CA GLU A 12 0.92 3.34 -14.84
C GLU A 12 2.37 3.45 -14.36
N ARG A 13 2.57 3.86 -13.10
CA ARG A 13 3.89 4.12 -12.52
C ARG A 13 4.35 3.01 -11.57
N LEU A 14 3.55 1.97 -11.38
CA LEU A 14 3.80 0.90 -10.41
C LEU A 14 5.15 0.21 -10.66
N TRP A 15 5.44 -0.07 -11.93
CA TRP A 15 6.67 -0.72 -12.36
C TRP A 15 7.92 0.10 -11.99
N LEU A 16 7.87 1.41 -12.18
CA LEU A 16 9.00 2.31 -11.92
C LEU A 16 9.20 2.55 -10.42
N ARG A 17 8.10 2.68 -9.68
CA ARG A 17 8.13 3.05 -8.26
C ARG A 17 8.26 1.81 -7.37
N ASN A 18 7.19 1.05 -7.23
CA ASN A 18 7.10 -0.03 -6.24
C ASN A 18 7.88 -1.25 -6.71
N CYS A 19 7.57 -1.78 -7.89
CA CYS A 19 8.23 -2.97 -8.40
C CYS A 19 9.72 -2.73 -8.61
N GLY A 20 10.11 -1.61 -9.23
CA GLY A 20 11.52 -1.29 -9.48
C GLY A 20 12.33 -1.05 -8.19
N ARG A 21 11.73 -0.56 -7.11
CA ARG A 21 12.40 -0.51 -5.80
C ARG A 21 12.57 -1.91 -5.22
N ASP A 22 11.49 -2.67 -5.17
CA ASP A 22 11.46 -3.97 -4.51
C ASP A 22 12.36 -4.99 -5.24
N ASP A 23 12.37 -4.95 -6.58
CA ASP A 23 13.22 -5.76 -7.43
C ASP A 23 14.71 -5.49 -7.16
N ARG A 24 15.16 -4.24 -7.20
CA ARG A 24 16.57 -3.89 -6.90
C ARG A 24 17.03 -4.40 -5.53
N VAL A 25 16.17 -4.32 -4.52
CA VAL A 25 16.51 -4.77 -3.15
C VAL A 25 16.56 -6.30 -3.05
N VAL A 26 15.67 -7.01 -3.74
CA VAL A 26 15.62 -8.48 -3.68
C VAL A 26 16.69 -9.12 -4.58
N SER A 27 16.91 -8.56 -5.76
CA SER A 27 17.92 -8.99 -6.73
C SER A 27 19.36 -8.80 -6.22
N ASP A 28 19.61 -7.80 -5.35
CA ASP A 28 20.87 -7.65 -4.60
C ASP A 28 21.24 -8.91 -3.80
N ARG A 29 20.26 -9.75 -3.45
CA ARG A 29 20.45 -11.01 -2.73
C ARG A 29 20.39 -12.25 -3.62
N GLY A 30 20.46 -12.09 -4.95
CA GLY A 30 20.34 -13.20 -5.90
C GLY A 30 18.99 -13.92 -5.79
N ARG A 31 17.94 -13.18 -5.43
CA ARG A 31 16.57 -13.68 -5.30
C ARG A 31 15.69 -12.98 -6.32
N GLU A 32 14.61 -13.67 -6.69
CA GLU A 32 13.58 -13.13 -7.58
C GLU A 32 12.32 -12.83 -6.77
N MET A 33 11.75 -11.65 -6.98
CA MET A 33 10.48 -11.28 -6.36
C MET A 33 9.31 -11.84 -7.17
N ARG A 34 8.27 -12.33 -6.49
CA ARG A 34 7.00 -12.72 -7.10
C ARG A 34 5.89 -11.83 -6.56
N TRP A 35 5.01 -11.34 -7.43
CA TRP A 35 3.88 -10.47 -7.08
C TRP A 35 2.53 -11.14 -7.41
N PRO A 36 2.03 -12.09 -6.59
CA PRO A 36 0.77 -12.78 -6.86
C PRO A 36 -0.44 -11.85 -7.06
N PHE A 37 -0.43 -10.68 -6.41
CA PHE A 37 -1.49 -9.68 -6.55
C PHE A 37 -1.42 -8.86 -7.84
N LEU A 38 -0.36 -9.04 -8.65
CA LEU A 38 -0.20 -8.45 -9.99
C LEU A 38 -0.38 -9.51 -11.09
N ASP A 39 -0.95 -10.66 -10.76
CA ASP A 39 -1.43 -11.59 -11.76
C ASP A 39 -2.40 -10.88 -12.73
N GLU A 40 -2.21 -11.08 -14.02
CA GLU A 40 -2.93 -10.35 -15.07
C GLU A 40 -4.43 -10.60 -15.01
N ALA A 41 -4.84 -11.87 -14.83
CA ALA A 41 -6.25 -12.23 -14.76
C ALA A 41 -6.92 -11.62 -13.52
N LEU A 42 -6.22 -11.62 -12.38
CA LEU A 42 -6.70 -10.96 -11.17
C LEU A 42 -6.87 -9.45 -11.38
N VAL A 43 -5.85 -8.78 -11.91
CA VAL A 43 -5.87 -7.32 -12.11
C VAL A 43 -6.98 -6.93 -13.09
N LEU A 44 -7.08 -7.60 -14.23
CA LEU A 44 -8.12 -7.34 -15.23
C LEU A 44 -9.53 -7.55 -14.64
N THR A 45 -9.72 -8.60 -13.85
CA THR A 45 -11.01 -8.86 -13.18
C THR A 45 -11.38 -7.72 -12.24
N LEU A 46 -10.43 -7.21 -11.44
CA LEU A 46 -10.69 -6.13 -10.50
C LEU A 46 -10.90 -4.78 -11.19
N LEU A 47 -10.16 -4.48 -12.26
CA LEU A 47 -10.30 -3.24 -13.03
C LEU A 47 -11.65 -3.17 -13.78
N ALA A 48 -12.25 -4.31 -14.10
CA ALA A 48 -13.58 -4.37 -14.70
C ALA A 48 -14.72 -4.05 -13.70
N GLN A 49 -14.45 -4.04 -12.39
CA GLN A 49 -15.44 -3.73 -11.37
C GLN A 49 -15.45 -2.23 -11.03
N PRO A 50 -16.62 -1.66 -10.68
CA PRO A 50 -16.66 -0.29 -10.19
C PRO A 50 -15.90 -0.19 -8.86
N LEU A 51 -15.19 0.93 -8.65
CA LEU A 51 -14.30 1.10 -7.50
C LEU A 51 -14.99 0.83 -6.15
N TRP A 52 -16.23 1.27 -5.97
CA TRP A 52 -16.99 1.08 -4.73
C TRP A 52 -17.25 -0.40 -4.41
N ALA A 53 -17.26 -1.29 -5.41
CA ALA A 53 -17.39 -2.74 -5.19
C ALA A 53 -16.06 -3.37 -4.75
N VAL A 54 -14.92 -2.74 -5.09
CA VAL A 54 -13.57 -3.18 -4.71
C VAL A 54 -13.15 -2.59 -3.36
N ALA A 55 -13.45 -1.32 -3.16
CA ALA A 55 -13.17 -0.55 -1.95
C ALA A 55 -14.18 0.60 -1.78
N ASP A 56 -14.86 0.62 -0.64
CA ASP A 56 -15.77 1.70 -0.25
C ASP A 56 -15.12 2.57 0.84
N LEU A 57 -14.46 3.65 0.42
CA LEU A 57 -13.77 4.53 1.35
C LEU A 57 -14.70 5.45 2.16
N SER A 58 -16.03 5.35 1.98
CA SER A 58 -16.99 6.03 2.86
C SER A 58 -17.12 5.34 4.22
N GLN A 59 -16.75 4.06 4.29
CA GLN A 59 -16.78 3.28 5.52
C GLN A 59 -15.53 3.50 6.38
N PRO A 60 -15.58 3.16 7.68
CA PRO A 60 -14.42 3.25 8.55
C PRO A 60 -13.21 2.45 8.06
N ALA A 61 -12.01 2.92 8.41
CA ALA A 61 -10.77 2.20 8.15
C ALA A 61 -10.78 0.83 8.83
N GLY A 62 -10.40 -0.21 8.09
CA GLY A 62 -10.55 -1.61 8.51
C GLY A 62 -11.79 -2.30 7.94
N VAL A 63 -12.72 -1.56 7.32
CA VAL A 63 -13.98 -2.10 6.82
C VAL A 63 -14.04 -1.98 5.30
N GLY A 64 -14.18 -0.76 4.77
CA GLY A 64 -14.39 -0.56 3.35
C GLY A 64 -13.10 -0.49 2.52
N ASP A 65 -11.96 -0.19 3.14
CA ASP A 65 -10.67 -0.31 2.47
C ASP A 65 -10.39 -1.79 2.16
N LYS A 66 -10.02 -2.11 0.92
CA LYS A 66 -9.68 -3.48 0.50
C LYS A 66 -10.83 -4.48 0.70
N ALA A 67 -12.08 -4.05 0.57
CA ALA A 67 -13.28 -4.86 0.84
C ALA A 67 -13.22 -6.26 0.20
N VAL A 68 -12.88 -6.35 -1.08
CA VAL A 68 -12.76 -7.65 -1.80
C VAL A 68 -11.70 -8.56 -1.17
N LEU A 69 -10.55 -8.00 -0.79
CA LEU A 69 -9.49 -8.78 -0.15
C LEU A 69 -9.92 -9.28 1.25
N ARG A 70 -10.68 -8.46 1.98
CA ARG A 70 -11.23 -8.84 3.30
C ARG A 70 -12.23 -9.97 3.19
N GLU A 71 -13.13 -9.93 2.19
CA GLU A 71 -14.09 -11.00 1.94
C GLU A 71 -13.39 -12.28 1.48
N ALA A 72 -12.39 -12.19 0.59
CA ALA A 72 -11.59 -13.35 0.20
C ALA A 72 -10.89 -13.99 1.41
N ALA A 73 -10.28 -13.18 2.28
CA ALA A 73 -9.67 -13.66 3.52
C ALA A 73 -10.70 -14.32 4.46
N ARG A 74 -11.92 -13.78 4.55
CA ARG A 74 -13.00 -14.37 5.36
C ARG A 74 -13.42 -15.75 4.83
N ARG A 75 -13.57 -15.89 3.51
CA ARG A 75 -13.89 -17.17 2.85
C ARG A 75 -12.81 -18.23 3.04
N LEU A 76 -11.55 -17.81 3.17
CA LEU A 76 -10.41 -18.68 3.49
C LEU A 76 -10.25 -18.97 4.99
N GLY A 77 -11.18 -18.51 5.85
CA GLY A 77 -11.10 -18.71 7.30
C GLY A 77 -10.11 -17.79 8.03
N LEU A 78 -9.55 -16.78 7.36
CA LEU A 78 -8.54 -15.87 7.92
C LEU A 78 -9.18 -14.67 8.66
N ALA A 79 -10.03 -14.95 9.65
CA ALA A 79 -10.85 -13.93 10.34
C ALA A 79 -10.04 -12.76 10.94
N ARG A 80 -8.85 -13.03 11.49
CA ARG A 80 -7.98 -11.97 12.04
C ARG A 80 -7.39 -11.08 10.96
N ALA A 81 -7.07 -11.66 9.79
CA ALA A 81 -6.50 -10.90 8.68
C ALA A 81 -7.56 -10.05 7.97
N SER A 82 -8.78 -10.59 7.81
CA SER A 82 -9.90 -9.88 7.18
C SER A 82 -10.33 -8.63 7.94
N ALA A 83 -10.21 -8.62 9.28
CA ALA A 83 -10.59 -7.48 10.11
C ALA A 83 -9.44 -6.49 10.39
N ARG A 84 -8.19 -6.81 10.05
CA ARG A 84 -7.04 -5.99 10.45
C ARG A 84 -6.94 -4.72 9.58
N PRO A 85 -6.88 -3.51 10.17
CA PRO A 85 -6.62 -2.29 9.40
C PRO A 85 -5.24 -2.33 8.71
N LYS A 86 -5.14 -1.78 7.50
CA LYS A 86 -3.87 -1.71 6.76
C LYS A 86 -2.86 -0.88 7.54
N ARG A 87 -1.67 -1.46 7.77
CA ARG A 87 -0.53 -0.74 8.33
C ARG A 87 0.72 -1.08 7.51
N ALA A 88 1.37 -0.06 6.96
CA ALA A 88 2.60 -0.29 6.19
C ALA A 88 3.71 -0.82 7.11
N VAL A 89 4.58 -1.68 6.58
CA VAL A 89 5.63 -2.37 7.35
C VAL A 89 6.48 -1.37 8.12
N GLN A 90 6.87 -0.24 7.52
CA GLN A 90 7.72 0.75 8.19
C GLN A 90 7.10 1.36 9.47
N PHE A 91 5.77 1.40 9.54
CA PHE A 91 5.02 1.90 10.69
C PHE A 91 4.66 0.78 11.67
N GLY A 92 4.55 -0.46 11.18
CA GLY A 92 4.34 -1.66 12.00
C GLY A 92 5.59 -2.01 12.80
N THR A 93 6.77 -1.97 12.17
CA THR A 93 8.06 -2.28 12.81
C THR A 93 8.68 -1.09 13.55
N ARG A 94 8.09 0.10 13.44
CA ARG A 94 8.61 1.37 13.97
C ARG A 94 9.98 1.78 13.38
N ILE A 95 10.43 1.15 12.30
CA ILE A 95 11.72 1.50 11.67
C ILE A 95 11.74 2.94 11.15
N ALA A 96 10.59 3.46 10.69
CA ALA A 96 10.48 4.86 10.28
C ALA A 96 10.80 5.82 11.44
N GLN A 97 10.29 5.53 12.64
CA GLN A 97 10.57 6.32 13.84
C GLN A 97 12.04 6.24 14.24
N GLN A 98 12.63 5.05 14.22
CA GLN A 98 14.05 4.87 14.54
C GLN A 98 14.96 5.61 13.55
N SER A 99 14.67 5.50 12.25
CA SER A 99 15.38 6.23 11.20
C SER A 99 15.26 7.74 11.37
N ASN A 100 14.07 8.24 11.68
CA ASN A 100 13.83 9.67 11.90
C ASN A 100 14.57 10.19 13.13
N CYS A 101 14.53 9.48 14.25
CA CYS A 101 15.29 9.87 15.45
C CYS A 101 16.80 9.86 15.18
N LYS A 102 17.32 8.88 14.44
CA LYS A 102 18.74 8.82 14.07
C LYS A 102 19.17 9.98 13.16
N LYS A 103 18.33 10.37 12.18
CA LYS A 103 18.66 11.41 11.20
C LYS A 103 18.38 12.84 11.68
N PHE A 104 17.29 13.04 12.41
CA PHE A 104 16.77 14.38 12.75
C PHE A 104 16.72 14.64 14.26
N GLY A 105 17.13 13.68 15.10
CA GLY A 105 17.06 13.75 16.55
C GLY A 105 15.67 13.50 17.14
N SER A 106 14.59 13.67 16.35
CA SER A 106 13.23 13.30 16.75
C SER A 106 12.28 13.16 15.56
N ASN A 107 11.16 12.46 15.76
CA ASN A 107 10.08 12.38 14.77
C ASN A 107 9.47 13.75 14.45
N SER A 108 9.30 14.62 15.45
CA SER A 108 8.73 15.95 15.23
C SER A 108 9.61 16.81 14.33
N ARG A 109 10.93 16.72 14.47
CA ARG A 109 11.89 17.41 13.59
C ARG A 109 11.90 16.81 12.18
N ALA A 110 11.83 15.49 12.05
CA ALA A 110 11.71 14.83 10.76
C ALA A 110 10.43 15.26 10.01
N ASN A 111 9.29 15.32 10.70
CA ASN A 111 8.03 15.75 10.11
C ASN A 111 8.08 17.22 9.65
N LYS A 112 8.74 18.12 10.39
CA LYS A 112 8.96 19.51 9.96
C LYS A 112 9.87 19.60 8.74
N ALA A 113 10.93 18.80 8.69
CA ALA A 113 11.86 18.77 7.56
C ALA A 113 11.24 18.19 6.28
N HIS A 114 10.33 17.21 6.41
CA HIS A 114 9.61 16.63 5.27
C HIS A 114 8.32 17.37 4.90
N GLY A 115 7.72 18.09 5.84
CA GLY A 115 6.47 18.85 5.65
C GLY A 115 6.65 20.24 5.04
N GLY A 116 7.89 20.67 4.78
CA GLY A 116 8.21 21.97 4.17
C GLY A 116 8.16 22.00 2.64
N ALA A 117 7.44 21.10 1.97
CA ALA A 117 7.35 21.03 0.50
C ALA A 117 5.89 21.01 0.00
N LEU A 118 5.06 21.87 0.56
CA LEU A 118 3.78 22.28 -0.01
C LEU A 118 3.67 23.81 0.14
N GLU A 119 4.54 24.54 -0.58
CA GLU A 119 4.12 25.83 -1.11
C GLU A 119 3.46 25.55 -2.47
N MET A 120 2.22 26.01 -2.62
CA MET A 120 1.57 26.15 -3.92
C MET A 120 2.14 27.34 -4.66
#